data_AF-K5WTM5-F1
#
_entry.id   AF-K5WTM5-F1
#
_cell.length_a   1.000
_cell.length_b   1.000
_cell.length_c   1.000
_cell.angle_alpha   90.00
_cell.angle_beta   90.00
_cell.angle_gamma   90.00
#
_symmetry.space_group_name_H-M   'P 1'
#
loop_
_entity.id
_entity.type
_entity.pdbx_description
1 polymer ?
#
loop_
_entity_poly.entity_id
_entity_poly.type
_entity_poly.pdbx_seq_one_letter_code
_entity_poly.pdbx_strand_id
1 'polypeptide(L)'
;TILDVWSGKRELFVGRLDWIYYVIEELSRHRMHKKTVVTTKFLDHSVFSGAQTCSLQWLTRMLFPSSEGVISVSLRVNRVKAYEKLKHLQGTLLAQFYGLFTATLPAQHNRTVHVILLEEVPGTDLRLLLPPKVAEKVCSRHREAIFDRVINLYLDLCDCGINQHDMHPRNVILRPQEHVVPGTRFCNTDNCPLTLQVDCDDFHLVMIDFECVEFEEEDFFAEMRAYRQRDLDELKVQCREEGWLEGEMQWD
;
A
#
# COMPACT_ATOMS: atom_id res chain seq x y z
N THR A 1 -27.50 0.73 28.27
CA THR A 1 -26.60 0.85 29.43
C THR A 1 -25.12 0.78 29.04
N ILE A 2 -24.72 1.38 27.91
CA ILE A 2 -23.32 1.71 27.55
C ILE A 2 -23.33 3.15 26.98
N LEU A 3 -24.13 4.04 27.58
CA LEU A 3 -24.19 5.45 27.21
C LEU A 3 -23.81 6.39 28.37
N ASP A 4 -23.52 5.85 29.56
CA ASP A 4 -23.30 6.64 30.78
C ASP A 4 -21.86 6.71 31.27
N VAL A 5 -20.86 6.17 30.55
CA VAL A 5 -19.46 6.17 31.04
C VAL A 5 -18.61 7.32 30.48
N TRP A 6 -19.12 8.17 29.58
CA TRP A 6 -18.27 9.14 28.87
C TRP A 6 -18.82 10.58 28.82
N SER A 7 -19.42 11.05 29.91
CA SER A 7 -19.96 12.42 30.04
C SER A 7 -18.91 13.52 30.31
N GLY A 8 -17.64 13.19 30.52
CA GLY A 8 -16.63 14.17 30.97
C GLY A 8 -15.62 14.70 29.95
N LYS A 9 -15.57 14.21 28.70
CA LYS A 9 -14.53 14.56 27.71
C LYS A 9 -15.06 14.86 26.29
N ARG A 10 -16.30 15.32 26.18
CA ARG A 10 -16.98 15.54 24.87
C ARG A 10 -16.41 16.70 24.04
N GLU A 11 -15.74 17.69 24.63
CA GLU A 11 -15.51 18.95 23.89
C GLU A 11 -14.29 18.96 22.96
N LEU A 12 -13.43 17.94 22.98
CA LEU A 12 -12.24 17.87 22.11
C LEU A 12 -12.25 16.72 21.09
N PHE A 13 -13.21 15.79 21.17
CA PHE A 13 -13.23 14.56 20.36
C PHE A 13 -14.31 14.51 19.27
N VAL A 14 -15.36 15.33 19.35
CA VAL A 14 -16.55 15.21 18.49
C VAL A 14 -16.28 15.68 17.05
N GLY A 15 -15.57 16.79 16.84
CA GLY A 15 -15.31 17.30 15.48
C GLY A 15 -14.34 16.48 14.61
N ARG A 16 -13.60 15.52 15.17
CA ARG A 16 -12.57 14.73 14.45
C ARG A 16 -13.03 13.35 13.98
N LEU A 17 -14.19 12.86 14.42
CA LEU A 17 -14.79 11.62 13.93
C LEU A 17 -15.92 11.90 12.93
N ASP A 18 -16.58 13.05 13.04
CA ASP A 18 -17.67 13.47 12.15
C ASP A 18 -17.26 13.51 10.66
N TRP A 19 -16.00 13.83 10.34
CA TRP A 19 -15.55 13.86 8.95
C TRP A 19 -15.41 12.48 8.32
N ILE A 20 -15.02 11.46 9.09
CA ILE A 20 -14.92 10.07 8.60
C ILE A 20 -16.32 9.57 8.30
N TYR A 21 -17.27 9.83 9.19
CA TYR A 21 -18.69 9.55 8.97
C TYR A 21 -19.24 10.30 7.74
N TYR A 22 -18.92 11.58 7.57
CA TYR A 22 -19.34 12.37 6.42
C TYR A 22 -18.77 11.85 5.09
N VAL A 23 -17.47 11.50 5.05
CA VAL A 23 -16.82 10.93 3.85
C VAL A 23 -17.42 9.56 3.53
N ILE A 24 -17.65 8.70 4.54
CA ILE A 24 -18.31 7.40 4.35
C ILE A 24 -19.77 7.58 3.87
N GLU A 25 -20.50 8.54 4.42
CA GLU A 25 -21.90 8.82 4.06
C GLU A 25 -22.01 9.35 2.62
N GLU A 26 -21.12 10.27 2.22
CA GLU A 26 -21.04 10.76 0.84
C GLU A 26 -20.63 9.67 -0.15
N LEU A 27 -19.66 8.82 0.19
CA LEU A 27 -19.29 7.66 -0.63
C LEU A 27 -20.44 6.63 -0.75
N SER A 28 -21.25 6.48 0.31
CA SER A 28 -22.43 5.60 0.32
C SER A 28 -23.59 6.15 -0.52
N ARG A 29 -23.77 7.48 -0.55
CA ARG A 29 -24.80 8.15 -1.38
C ARG A 29 -24.59 7.95 -2.89
N HIS A 30 -23.35 7.72 -3.33
CA HIS A 30 -22.99 7.50 -4.73
C HIS A 30 -23.18 6.04 -5.23
N ARG A 31 -23.90 5.18 -4.48
CA ARG A 31 -24.28 3.79 -4.86
C ARG A 31 -23.13 2.91 -5.33
N MET A 32 -22.12 2.73 -4.49
CA MET A 32 -21.14 1.65 -4.66
C MET A 32 -21.74 0.33 -4.15
N HIS A 33 -22.33 -0.48 -5.05
CA HIS A 33 -23.04 -1.74 -4.71
C HIS A 33 -22.13 -2.96 -4.42
N LYS A 34 -20.83 -2.76 -4.20
CA LYS A 34 -19.90 -3.84 -3.84
C LYS A 34 -19.11 -3.44 -2.61
N LYS A 35 -18.83 -4.40 -1.72
CA LYS A 35 -18.01 -4.28 -0.50
C LYS A 35 -16.87 -3.29 -0.72
N THR A 36 -17.04 -2.05 -0.29
CA THR A 36 -16.07 -0.97 -0.45
C THR A 36 -15.64 -0.60 0.96
N VAL A 37 -14.41 -0.95 1.31
CA VAL A 37 -13.83 -0.76 2.64
C VAL A 37 -13.01 0.52 2.66
N VAL A 38 -13.12 1.24 3.77
CA VAL A 38 -12.55 2.57 4.00
C VAL A 38 -11.53 2.45 5.14
N THR A 39 -10.23 2.66 4.90
CA THR A 39 -9.21 2.78 5.98
C THR A 39 -8.17 3.87 5.76
N THR A 40 -8.21 4.98 6.49
CA THR A 40 -7.27 6.11 6.35
C THR A 40 -5.82 5.83 6.76
N LYS A 41 -4.84 6.07 5.88
CA LYS A 41 -3.40 6.23 6.19
C LYS A 41 -3.15 7.69 6.59
N PHE A 42 -2.80 7.95 7.86
CA PHE A 42 -2.40 9.28 8.33
C PHE A 42 -0.87 9.39 8.26
N LEU A 43 -0.36 10.31 7.44
CA LEU A 43 1.09 10.51 7.26
C LEU A 43 1.71 11.52 8.24
N ASP A 44 0.98 11.96 9.28
CA ASP A 44 1.52 12.92 10.24
C ASP A 44 1.50 12.38 11.67
N HIS A 45 2.64 11.83 12.10
CA HIS A 45 2.87 11.37 13.47
C HIS A 45 2.97 12.53 14.48
N SER A 46 3.02 13.79 14.04
CA SER A 46 3.19 14.93 14.95
C SER A 46 1.89 15.38 15.65
N VAL A 47 0.72 14.86 15.24
CA VAL A 47 -0.59 15.36 15.70
C VAL A 47 -1.43 14.34 16.49
N PHE A 48 -1.02 13.06 16.54
CA PHE A 48 -1.83 11.99 17.14
C PHE A 48 -1.15 11.33 18.34
N SER A 49 -1.64 11.64 19.54
CA SER A 49 -1.27 10.91 20.77
C SER A 49 -1.82 9.47 20.73
N GLY A 50 -1.10 8.51 21.31
CA GLY A 50 -1.35 7.06 21.22
C GLY A 50 -2.72 6.55 21.69
N ALA A 51 -3.60 7.40 22.23
CA ALA A 51 -5.00 7.07 22.51
C ALA A 51 -5.92 7.18 21.28
N GLN A 52 -5.55 7.96 20.26
CA GLN A 52 -6.39 8.26 19.08
C GLN A 52 -6.32 7.17 18.01
N THR A 53 -5.17 6.51 17.84
CA THR A 53 -4.97 5.37 16.95
C THR A 53 -5.81 4.15 17.36
N CYS A 54 -5.91 3.87 18.66
CA CYS A 54 -6.76 2.80 19.19
C CYS A 54 -8.26 3.04 18.96
N SER A 55 -8.72 4.30 19.02
CA SER A 55 -10.15 4.62 18.84
C SER A 55 -10.64 4.45 17.39
N LEU A 56 -9.76 4.70 16.41
CA LEU A 56 -10.07 4.60 14.99
C LEU A 56 -10.06 3.15 14.49
N GLN A 57 -9.09 2.34 14.93
CA GLN A 57 -9.10 0.89 14.69
C GLN A 57 -10.35 0.21 15.30
N TRP A 58 -10.82 0.70 16.45
CA TRP A 58 -12.02 0.19 17.11
C TRP A 58 -13.30 0.59 16.36
N LEU A 59 -13.40 1.83 15.85
CA LEU A 59 -14.53 2.28 15.02
C LEU A 59 -14.62 1.55 13.68
N THR A 60 -13.49 1.32 13.01
CA THR A 60 -13.44 0.52 11.77
C THR A 60 -13.90 -0.92 12.01
N ARG A 61 -13.48 -1.55 13.13
CA ARG A 61 -13.93 -2.89 13.53
C ARG A 61 -15.41 -2.95 13.98
N MET A 62 -15.98 -1.86 14.47
CA MET A 62 -17.38 -1.82 14.92
C MET A 62 -18.36 -1.63 13.75
N LEU A 63 -17.98 -0.83 12.76
CA LEU A 63 -18.81 -0.57 11.56
C LEU A 63 -18.60 -1.63 10.48
N PHE A 64 -17.44 -2.28 10.46
CA PHE A 64 -17.10 -3.36 9.54
C PHE A 64 -16.41 -4.52 10.29
N PRO A 65 -17.19 -5.44 10.90
CA PRO A 65 -16.67 -6.48 11.81
C PRO A 65 -15.70 -7.51 11.18
N SER A 66 -15.41 -7.39 9.88
CA SER A 66 -14.71 -8.41 9.10
C SER A 66 -13.66 -7.87 8.12
N SER A 67 -13.12 -6.66 8.30
CA SER A 67 -12.25 -6.03 7.27
C SER A 67 -11.13 -5.14 7.82
N GLU A 68 -9.96 -5.22 7.17
CA GLU A 68 -8.75 -4.42 7.38
C GLU A 68 -8.26 -3.93 5.99
N GLY A 69 -8.53 -2.67 5.61
CA GLY A 69 -8.20 -2.12 4.28
C GLY A 69 -7.24 -0.91 4.33
N VAL A 70 -7.04 -0.17 3.22
CA VAL A 70 -6.19 1.06 3.14
C VAL A 70 -6.78 2.14 2.20
N ILE A 71 -6.67 3.42 2.56
CA ILE A 71 -7.04 4.69 1.90
C ILE A 71 -5.82 5.58 2.02
N SER A 72 -5.41 6.17 0.91
CA SER A 72 -4.38 7.20 0.88
C SER A 72 -5.01 8.58 0.62
N VAL A 73 -4.59 9.60 1.38
CA VAL A 73 -5.02 10.99 1.23
C VAL A 73 -3.81 11.79 0.77
N SER A 74 -3.72 12.10 -0.53
CA SER A 74 -2.67 12.98 -1.08
C SER A 74 -3.09 13.53 -2.44
N LEU A 75 -2.81 14.82 -2.68
CA LEU A 75 -3.00 15.46 -3.98
C LEU A 75 -1.66 15.71 -4.63
N ARG A 76 -1.33 14.85 -5.59
CA ARG A 76 -0.45 15.22 -6.68
C ARG A 76 -1.16 14.86 -7.97
N VAL A 77 -1.29 15.82 -8.88
CA VAL A 77 -1.90 15.62 -10.21
C VAL A 77 -1.25 14.44 -10.94
N ASN A 78 0.05 14.25 -10.74
CA ASN A 78 0.81 13.14 -11.31
C ASN A 78 0.32 11.77 -10.82
N ARG A 79 -0.11 11.65 -9.57
CA ARG A 79 -0.61 10.40 -9.00
C ARG A 79 -1.89 9.92 -9.70
N VAL A 80 -2.84 10.83 -9.92
CA VAL A 80 -4.09 10.48 -10.62
C VAL A 80 -3.80 10.12 -12.07
N LYS A 81 -2.96 10.91 -12.75
CA LYS A 81 -2.51 10.60 -14.12
C LYS A 81 -1.82 9.23 -14.21
N ALA A 82 -1.03 8.86 -13.21
CA ALA A 82 -0.37 7.57 -13.15
C ALA A 82 -1.39 6.43 -13.11
N TYR A 83 -2.37 6.50 -12.20
CA TYR A 83 -3.45 5.50 -12.16
C TYR A 83 -4.22 5.43 -13.49
N GLU A 84 -4.52 6.57 -14.12
CA GLU A 84 -5.21 6.58 -15.43
C GLU A 84 -4.39 5.90 -16.53
N LYS A 85 -3.08 6.19 -16.61
CA LYS A 85 -2.17 5.59 -17.61
C LYS A 85 -2.00 4.09 -17.40
N LEU A 86 -1.98 3.65 -16.14
CA LEU A 86 -1.78 2.27 -15.71
C LEU A 86 -3.08 1.46 -15.60
N LYS A 87 -4.19 1.95 -16.16
CA LYS A 87 -5.51 1.30 -16.02
C LYS A 87 -5.53 -0.18 -16.42
N HIS A 88 -4.69 -0.59 -17.35
CA HIS A 88 -4.59 -1.97 -17.83
C HIS A 88 -3.83 -2.92 -16.87
N LEU A 89 -3.08 -2.37 -15.90
CA LEU A 89 -2.38 -3.14 -14.85
C LEU A 89 -3.15 -3.19 -13.52
N GLN A 90 -4.28 -2.50 -13.44
CA GLN A 90 -5.12 -2.43 -12.24
C GLN A 90 -5.90 -3.73 -12.00
N GLY A 91 -6.06 -4.09 -10.72
CA GLY A 91 -6.70 -5.34 -10.28
C GLY A 91 -5.77 -6.56 -10.32
N THR A 92 -4.57 -6.40 -10.89
CA THR A 92 -3.55 -7.46 -10.99
C THR A 92 -2.25 -7.02 -10.32
N LEU A 93 -1.46 -6.16 -10.98
CA LEU A 93 -0.19 -5.65 -10.48
C LEU A 93 -0.36 -4.42 -9.60
N LEU A 94 -1.47 -3.69 -9.79
CA LEU A 94 -1.81 -2.47 -9.07
C LEU A 94 -3.17 -2.58 -8.43
N ALA A 95 -3.38 -1.89 -7.32
CA ALA A 95 -4.72 -1.70 -6.77
C ALA A 95 -5.62 -1.00 -7.81
N GLN A 96 -6.87 -1.47 -7.97
CA GLN A 96 -7.85 -0.77 -8.80
C GLN A 96 -8.07 0.67 -8.31
N PHE A 97 -7.99 1.64 -9.20
CA PHE A 97 -8.32 3.03 -8.92
C PHE A 97 -9.80 3.28 -9.26
N TYR A 98 -10.58 3.61 -8.24
CA TYR A 98 -12.01 3.89 -8.39
C TYR A 98 -12.31 5.36 -8.67
N GLY A 99 -11.41 6.27 -8.28
CA GLY A 99 -11.54 7.69 -8.61
C GLY A 99 -10.92 8.64 -7.58
N LEU A 100 -10.86 9.90 -7.98
CA LEU A 100 -10.55 11.04 -7.11
C LEU A 100 -11.86 11.72 -6.70
N PHE A 101 -12.07 11.81 -5.39
CA PHE A 101 -13.20 12.49 -4.79
C PHE A 101 -12.73 13.76 -4.12
N THR A 102 -13.56 14.79 -4.14
CA THR A 102 -13.26 16.07 -3.48
C THR A 102 -14.36 16.33 -2.47
N ALA A 103 -13.97 16.59 -1.22
CA ALA A 103 -14.89 16.92 -0.15
C ALA A 103 -14.44 18.22 0.52
N THR A 104 -15.40 19.07 0.87
CA THR A 104 -15.14 20.19 1.77
C THR A 104 -15.38 19.72 3.20
N LEU A 105 -14.55 20.17 4.13
CA LEU A 105 -14.66 19.88 5.55
C LEU A 105 -15.22 21.12 6.27
N PRO A 106 -16.55 21.20 6.53
CA PRO A 106 -17.16 22.40 7.09
C PRO A 106 -16.59 22.77 8.47
N ALA A 107 -16.31 21.75 9.28
CA ALA A 107 -15.70 21.90 10.61
C ALA A 107 -14.24 22.40 10.58
N GLN A 108 -13.60 22.46 9.41
CA GLN A 108 -12.22 22.93 9.22
C GLN A 108 -12.18 24.14 8.30
N HIS A 109 -13.04 25.13 8.56
CA HIS A 109 -13.14 26.36 7.76
C HIS A 109 -13.38 26.08 6.27
N ASN A 110 -14.19 25.06 5.95
CA ASN A 110 -14.44 24.60 4.59
C ASN A 110 -13.18 24.19 3.82
N ARG A 111 -12.14 23.71 4.52
CA ARG A 111 -10.95 23.15 3.88
C ARG A 111 -11.36 22.07 2.87
N THR A 112 -10.89 22.21 1.64
CA THR A 112 -11.02 21.17 0.62
C THR A 112 -10.02 20.06 0.89
N VAL A 113 -10.50 18.82 0.93
CA VAL A 113 -9.69 17.61 0.93
C VAL A 113 -10.01 16.82 -0.32
N HIS A 114 -9.02 16.11 -0.82
CA HIS A 114 -9.24 15.18 -1.92
C HIS A 114 -8.84 13.78 -1.49
N VAL A 115 -9.64 12.81 -1.91
CA VAL A 115 -9.60 11.43 -1.48
C VAL A 115 -9.43 10.57 -2.72
N ILE A 116 -8.37 9.77 -2.74
CA ILE A 116 -8.17 8.75 -3.77
C ILE A 116 -8.78 7.46 -3.23
N LEU A 117 -9.70 6.87 -4.00
CA LEU A 117 -10.32 5.61 -3.65
C LEU A 117 -9.68 4.48 -4.45
N LEU A 118 -9.18 3.47 -3.75
CA LEU A 118 -8.49 2.31 -4.31
C LEU A 118 -9.17 1.00 -3.88
N GLU A 119 -8.84 -0.08 -4.58
CA GLU A 119 -9.12 -1.46 -4.18
C GLU A 119 -8.56 -1.75 -2.79
N GLU A 120 -9.36 -2.41 -1.96
CA GLU A 120 -8.84 -3.13 -0.80
C GLU A 120 -8.14 -4.39 -1.30
N VAL A 121 -6.82 -4.33 -1.36
CA VAL A 121 -6.01 -5.48 -1.77
C VAL A 121 -5.87 -6.42 -0.57
N PRO A 122 -6.44 -7.65 -0.61
CA PRO A 122 -6.24 -8.60 0.46
C PRO A 122 -4.76 -9.00 0.50
N GLY A 123 -4.21 -9.19 1.70
CA GLY A 123 -2.81 -9.58 1.85
C GLY A 123 -2.12 -8.89 3.00
N THR A 124 -0.78 -8.93 2.97
CA THR A 124 0.08 -8.27 3.97
C THR A 124 1.09 -7.40 3.24
N ASP A 125 1.32 -6.17 3.70
CA ASP A 125 2.41 -5.35 3.16
C ASP A 125 3.76 -5.99 3.50
N LEU A 126 4.71 -5.90 2.56
CA LEU A 126 5.99 -6.59 2.70
C LEU A 126 6.77 -6.15 3.94
N ARG A 127 6.62 -4.89 4.38
CA ARG A 127 7.25 -4.40 5.61
C ARG A 127 6.67 -5.03 6.88
N LEU A 128 5.37 -5.32 6.93
CA LEU A 128 4.76 -6.04 8.05
C LEU A 128 5.10 -7.53 8.02
N LEU A 129 5.15 -8.14 6.83
CA LEU A 129 5.57 -9.53 6.65
C LEU A 129 7.05 -9.72 7.03
N LEU A 130 7.89 -8.76 6.67
CA LEU A 130 9.33 -8.76 6.85
C LEU A 130 9.77 -7.42 7.45
N PRO A 131 9.61 -7.23 8.77
CA PRO A 131 10.22 -6.09 9.45
C PRO A 131 11.75 -6.08 9.21
N PRO A 132 12.43 -4.93 9.25
CA PRO A 132 13.83 -4.81 8.80
C PRO A 132 14.78 -5.88 9.38
N LYS A 133 14.75 -6.10 10.71
CA LYS A 133 15.58 -7.12 11.39
C LYS A 133 15.27 -8.58 11.03
N VAL A 134 14.09 -8.81 10.45
CA VAL A 134 13.63 -10.12 9.98
C VAL A 134 13.99 -10.29 8.51
N ALA A 135 13.91 -9.22 7.71
CA ALA A 135 14.30 -9.19 6.30
C ALA A 135 15.75 -9.66 6.07
N GLU A 136 16.68 -9.26 6.94
CA GLU A 136 18.09 -9.69 6.91
C GLU A 136 18.27 -11.22 6.95
N LYS A 137 17.31 -11.95 7.54
CA LYS A 137 17.36 -13.41 7.71
C LYS A 137 16.68 -14.19 6.59
N VAL A 138 16.08 -13.49 5.63
CA VAL A 138 15.42 -14.11 4.48
C VAL A 138 16.45 -14.81 3.60
N CYS A 139 16.20 -16.08 3.27
CA CYS A 139 17.13 -16.85 2.45
C CYS A 139 17.21 -16.32 1.02
N SER A 140 18.28 -16.69 0.31
CA SER A 140 18.51 -16.24 -1.07
C SER A 140 17.33 -16.56 -1.99
N ARG A 141 16.77 -17.78 -1.94
CA ARG A 141 15.62 -18.17 -2.79
C ARG A 141 14.43 -17.22 -2.63
N HIS A 142 14.06 -16.91 -1.38
CA HIS A 142 12.92 -16.02 -1.12
C HIS A 142 13.23 -14.57 -1.50
N ARG A 143 14.44 -14.09 -1.18
CA ARG A 143 14.86 -12.73 -1.52
C ARG A 143 14.90 -12.51 -3.04
N GLU A 144 15.46 -13.46 -3.78
CA GLU A 144 15.47 -13.45 -5.25
C GLU A 144 14.06 -13.40 -5.83
N ALA A 145 13.15 -14.25 -5.35
CA ALA A 145 11.76 -14.25 -5.81
C ALA A 145 11.05 -12.90 -5.54
N ILE A 146 11.35 -12.24 -4.40
CA ILE A 146 10.83 -10.90 -4.09
C ILE A 146 11.39 -9.87 -5.07
N PHE A 147 12.72 -9.83 -5.25
CA PHE A 147 13.37 -8.87 -6.12
C PHE A 147 12.96 -9.06 -7.58
N ASP A 148 12.88 -10.29 -8.07
CA ASP A 148 12.35 -10.61 -9.39
C ASP A 148 10.99 -9.95 -9.63
N ARG A 149 10.07 -10.06 -8.68
CA ARG A 149 8.72 -9.51 -8.84
C ARG A 149 8.67 -8.00 -8.70
N VAL A 150 9.41 -7.42 -7.74
CA VAL A 150 9.41 -5.96 -7.52
C VAL A 150 10.10 -5.22 -8.66
N ILE A 151 11.24 -5.73 -9.14
CA ILE A 151 11.97 -5.13 -10.26
C ILE A 151 11.14 -5.24 -11.53
N ASN A 152 10.53 -6.39 -11.81
CA ASN A 152 9.65 -6.52 -12.98
C ASN A 152 8.43 -5.59 -12.89
N LEU A 153 7.82 -5.45 -11.70
CA LEU A 153 6.76 -4.48 -11.48
C LEU A 153 7.24 -3.06 -11.79
N TYR A 154 8.40 -2.63 -11.30
CA TYR A 154 8.97 -1.32 -11.62
C TYR A 154 9.19 -1.14 -13.13
N LEU A 155 9.77 -2.14 -13.80
CA LEU A 155 10.01 -2.07 -15.24
C LEU A 155 8.71 -2.07 -16.05
N ASP A 156 7.65 -2.74 -15.60
CA ASP A 156 6.32 -2.64 -16.20
C ASP A 156 5.74 -1.22 -16.08
N LEU A 157 6.05 -0.49 -14.99
CA LEU A 157 5.72 0.94 -14.86
C LEU A 157 6.54 1.78 -15.85
N CYS A 158 7.84 1.51 -15.99
CA CYS A 158 8.71 2.19 -16.95
C CYS A 158 8.23 1.97 -18.40
N ASP A 159 7.79 0.77 -18.76
CA ASP A 159 7.21 0.47 -20.08
C ASP A 159 5.94 1.27 -20.35
N CYS A 160 5.23 1.66 -19.29
CA CYS A 160 4.10 2.57 -19.34
C CYS A 160 4.52 4.05 -19.28
N GLY A 161 5.81 4.36 -19.39
CA GLY A 161 6.36 5.70 -19.31
C GLY A 161 6.09 6.38 -17.96
N ILE A 162 6.25 5.64 -16.87
CA ILE A 162 6.12 6.09 -15.49
C ILE A 162 7.40 5.73 -14.75
N ASN A 163 8.02 6.73 -14.14
CA ASN A 163 9.09 6.53 -13.17
C ASN A 163 8.50 6.67 -11.76
N GLN A 164 8.62 5.63 -10.94
CA GLN A 164 8.09 5.60 -9.58
C GLN A 164 9.25 5.53 -8.60
N HIS A 165 9.46 6.65 -7.89
CA HIS A 165 10.57 6.83 -6.94
C HIS A 165 10.24 6.31 -5.53
N ASP A 166 8.97 5.96 -5.27
CA ASP A 166 8.55 5.42 -3.97
C ASP A 166 8.33 3.90 -4.00
N MET A 167 9.25 3.18 -4.63
CA MET A 167 9.30 1.71 -4.63
C MET A 167 9.81 1.22 -3.27
N HIS A 168 8.99 1.26 -2.22
CA HIS A 168 9.34 0.74 -0.90
C HIS A 168 8.51 -0.50 -0.53
N PRO A 169 9.02 -1.42 0.32
CA PRO A 169 8.26 -2.58 0.80
C PRO A 169 6.90 -2.24 1.42
N ARG A 170 6.77 -1.06 2.04
CA ARG A 170 5.50 -0.57 2.63
C ARG A 170 4.40 -0.26 1.61
N ASN A 171 4.76 -0.14 0.33
CA ASN A 171 3.86 0.19 -0.78
C ASN A 171 3.51 -1.03 -1.62
N VAL A 172 3.99 -2.23 -1.22
CA VAL A 172 3.76 -3.47 -1.93
C VAL A 172 3.08 -4.47 -1.01
N ILE A 173 1.98 -5.05 -1.47
CA ILE A 173 1.21 -6.06 -0.75
C ILE A 173 1.41 -7.42 -1.41
N LEU A 174 1.74 -8.44 -0.62
CA LEU A 174 1.65 -9.84 -1.03
C LEU A 174 0.21 -10.34 -0.84
N ARG A 175 -0.46 -10.71 -1.94
CA ARG A 175 -1.80 -11.31 -1.89
C ARG A 175 -1.77 -12.69 -1.22
N PRO A 176 -2.90 -13.15 -0.66
CA PRO A 176 -3.03 -14.53 -0.20
C PRO A 176 -2.65 -15.50 -1.31
N GLN A 177 -1.84 -16.49 -0.93
CA GLN A 177 -1.37 -17.54 -1.82
C GLN A 177 -2.33 -18.73 -1.73
N GLU A 178 -2.65 -19.35 -2.85
CA GLU A 178 -3.56 -20.48 -2.96
C GLU A 178 -2.98 -21.74 -2.29
N HIS A 179 -1.66 -21.91 -2.32
CA HIS A 179 -0.99 -23.13 -1.85
C HIS A 179 -0.47 -23.09 -0.40
N VAL A 180 -0.74 -22.00 0.35
CA VAL A 180 -0.31 -21.91 1.75
C VAL A 180 -1.19 -22.76 2.65
N VAL A 181 -0.80 -24.02 2.79
CA VAL A 181 -1.38 -24.98 3.74
C VAL A 181 -0.54 -24.98 5.03
N PRO A 182 -1.16 -24.95 6.23
CA PRO A 182 -0.43 -24.99 7.49
C PRO A 182 0.54 -26.17 7.57
N GLY A 183 1.81 -25.89 7.88
CA GLY A 183 2.87 -26.88 8.04
C GLY A 183 3.67 -27.19 6.77
N THR A 184 3.28 -26.67 5.60
CA THR A 184 4.08 -26.79 4.38
C THR A 184 5.36 -25.96 4.48
N ARG A 185 6.51 -26.57 4.17
CA ARG A 185 7.79 -25.87 4.03
C ARG A 185 8.02 -25.47 2.58
N PHE A 186 8.17 -24.18 2.34
CA PHE A 186 8.47 -23.60 1.03
C PHE A 186 9.97 -23.44 0.77
N CYS A 187 10.80 -23.54 1.81
CA CYS A 187 12.24 -23.66 1.65
C CYS A 187 12.89 -24.56 2.71
N ASN A 188 14.14 -24.95 2.45
CA ASN A 188 14.93 -25.80 3.34
C ASN A 188 16.00 -25.01 4.13
N THR A 189 16.04 -23.69 3.98
CA THR A 189 17.03 -22.85 4.68
C THR A 189 16.66 -22.72 6.15
N ASP A 190 17.60 -23.07 7.04
CA ASP A 190 17.40 -22.94 8.47
C ASP A 190 17.16 -21.48 8.87
N ASN A 191 16.22 -21.28 9.79
CA ASN A 191 15.85 -19.98 10.34
C ASN A 191 15.32 -18.94 9.31
N CYS A 192 15.03 -19.33 8.07
CA CYS A 192 14.38 -18.41 7.14
C CYS A 192 12.96 -18.10 7.65
N PRO A 193 12.61 -16.82 7.90
CA PRO A 193 11.31 -16.45 8.47
C PRO A 193 10.14 -16.79 7.54
N LEU A 194 10.39 -16.90 6.24
CA LEU A 194 9.40 -17.18 5.21
C LEU A 194 9.19 -18.67 4.92
N THR A 195 9.95 -19.55 5.58
CA THR A 195 9.95 -21.00 5.33
C THR A 195 8.55 -21.63 5.31
N LEU A 196 7.65 -21.15 6.16
CA LEU A 196 6.28 -21.70 6.30
C LEU A 196 5.20 -20.71 5.83
N GLN A 197 5.60 -19.53 5.34
CA GLN A 197 4.68 -18.42 5.11
C GLN A 197 4.53 -18.06 3.64
N VAL A 198 5.58 -18.28 2.84
CA VAL A 198 5.64 -17.79 1.47
C VAL A 198 6.06 -18.89 0.52
N ASP A 199 5.18 -19.20 -0.42
CA ASP A 199 5.49 -19.96 -1.62
C ASP A 199 6.15 -19.05 -2.67
N CYS A 200 7.37 -19.35 -3.12
CA CYS A 200 8.01 -18.59 -4.19
C CYS A 200 7.31 -18.79 -5.55
N ASP A 201 6.58 -19.89 -5.72
CA ASP A 201 6.00 -20.27 -7.00
C ASP A 201 4.61 -19.64 -7.22
N ASP A 202 4.00 -19.12 -6.15
CA ASP A 202 2.68 -18.46 -6.10
C ASP A 202 2.81 -17.03 -5.53
N PHE A 203 3.73 -16.24 -6.08
CA PHE A 203 4.13 -14.95 -5.50
C PHE A 203 3.48 -13.76 -6.22
N HIS A 204 2.35 -13.28 -5.69
CA HIS A 204 1.55 -12.19 -6.26
C HIS A 204 1.69 -10.88 -5.47
N LEU A 205 2.52 -9.97 -5.98
CA LEU A 205 2.74 -8.64 -5.41
C LEU A 205 1.88 -7.58 -6.09
N VAL A 206 1.33 -6.66 -5.30
CA VAL A 206 0.52 -5.53 -5.78
C VAL A 206 1.06 -4.22 -5.24
N MET A 207 1.29 -3.25 -6.12
CA MET A 207 1.62 -1.87 -5.74
C MET A 207 0.36 -1.10 -5.36
N ILE A 208 0.42 -0.39 -4.24
CA ILE A 208 -0.73 0.37 -3.72
C ILE A 208 -0.52 1.88 -3.69
N ASP A 209 0.71 2.37 -3.84
CA ASP A 209 1.04 3.79 -3.68
C ASP A 209 1.80 4.37 -4.87
N PHE A 210 1.56 5.65 -5.15
CA PHE A 210 2.13 6.39 -6.30
C PHE A 210 2.39 7.84 -5.89
N GLU A 211 2.93 8.04 -4.68
CA GLU A 211 3.15 9.36 -4.12
C GLU A 211 4.27 10.15 -4.83
N CYS A 212 5.29 9.45 -5.33
CA CYS A 212 6.46 10.04 -5.98
C CYS A 212 6.63 9.56 -7.44
N VAL A 213 5.71 9.97 -8.31
CA VAL A 213 5.72 9.62 -9.74
C VAL A 213 6.17 10.77 -10.62
N GLU A 214 7.05 10.45 -11.55
CA GLU A 214 7.52 11.30 -12.64
C GLU A 214 7.21 10.70 -14.01
N PHE A 215 7.11 11.56 -15.01
CA PHE A 215 6.85 11.20 -16.40
C PHE A 215 8.07 11.66 -17.21
N GLU A 216 8.97 10.73 -17.46
CA GLU A 216 10.24 10.99 -18.14
C GLU A 216 10.10 11.02 -19.66
N GLU A 217 11.19 11.38 -20.34
CA GLU A 217 11.31 11.30 -21.79
C GLU A 217 11.46 9.86 -22.28
N GLU A 218 11.12 9.61 -23.54
CA GLU A 218 11.17 8.27 -24.14
C GLU A 218 12.58 7.65 -24.11
N ASP A 219 13.62 8.48 -24.16
CA ASP A 219 15.01 8.02 -24.12
C ASP A 219 15.35 7.33 -22.80
N PHE A 220 14.86 7.84 -21.67
CA PHE A 220 15.01 7.19 -20.36
C PHE A 220 14.34 5.81 -20.35
N PHE A 221 13.10 5.71 -20.84
CA PHE A 221 12.39 4.43 -20.86
C PHE A 221 12.98 3.44 -21.88
N ALA A 222 13.57 3.93 -22.99
CA ALA A 222 14.31 3.10 -23.92
C ALA A 222 15.55 2.49 -23.26
N GLU A 223 16.26 3.25 -22.43
CA GLU A 223 17.37 2.75 -21.62
C GLU A 223 16.90 1.69 -20.62
N MET A 224 15.82 1.95 -19.88
CA MET A 224 15.24 0.98 -18.94
C MET A 224 14.82 -0.34 -19.62
N ARG A 225 14.27 -0.28 -20.83
CA ARG A 225 13.96 -1.48 -21.63
C ARG A 225 15.20 -2.25 -22.06
N ALA A 226 16.25 -1.54 -22.47
CA ALA A 226 17.53 -2.17 -22.78
C ALA A 226 18.17 -2.80 -21.54
N TYR A 227 18.03 -2.15 -20.39
CA TYR A 227 18.48 -2.63 -19.09
C TYR A 227 17.76 -3.92 -18.68
N ARG A 228 16.41 -3.97 -18.81
CA ARG A 228 15.58 -5.16 -18.57
C ARG A 228 16.08 -6.40 -19.31
N GLN A 229 16.63 -6.23 -20.51
CA GLN A 229 17.08 -7.34 -21.36
C GLN A 229 18.48 -7.86 -21.02
N ARG A 230 19.31 -7.08 -20.31
CA ARG A 230 20.74 -7.36 -20.12
C ARG A 230 21.15 -7.53 -18.65
N ASP A 231 20.62 -6.68 -17.78
CA ASP A 231 21.29 -6.37 -16.50
C ASP A 231 20.32 -6.47 -15.29
N LEU A 232 19.25 -7.27 -15.39
CA LEU A 232 18.33 -7.51 -14.25
C LEU A 232 19.07 -7.97 -12.98
N ASP A 233 20.13 -8.75 -13.11
CA ASP A 233 20.93 -9.22 -11.99
C ASP A 233 21.69 -8.08 -11.30
N GLU A 234 22.08 -7.04 -12.02
CA GLU A 234 22.73 -5.86 -11.43
C GLU A 234 21.74 -5.08 -10.53
N LEU A 235 20.51 -4.86 -10.99
CA LEU A 235 19.46 -4.24 -10.14
C LEU A 235 19.16 -5.06 -8.89
N LYS A 236 19.21 -6.40 -8.97
CA LYS A 236 19.05 -7.26 -7.80
C LYS A 236 20.21 -7.13 -6.83
N VAL A 237 21.44 -7.01 -7.34
CA VAL A 237 22.61 -6.74 -6.52
C VAL A 237 22.45 -5.38 -5.83
N GLN A 238 22.04 -4.35 -6.55
CA GLN A 238 21.77 -3.03 -5.98
C GLN A 238 20.69 -3.09 -4.89
N CYS A 239 19.53 -3.70 -5.17
CA CYS A 239 18.46 -3.88 -4.18
C CYS A 239 18.94 -4.61 -2.91
N ARG A 240 19.91 -5.52 -3.06
CA ARG A 240 20.50 -6.26 -1.94
C ARG A 240 21.48 -5.41 -1.15
N GLU A 241 22.38 -4.71 -1.82
CA GLU A 241 23.45 -3.91 -1.22
C GLU A 241 22.89 -2.66 -0.53
N GLU A 242 21.85 -2.06 -1.11
CA GLU A 242 21.19 -0.87 -0.57
C GLU A 242 20.06 -1.20 0.42
N GLY A 243 19.85 -2.48 0.74
CA GLY A 243 18.89 -2.88 1.79
C GLY A 243 17.43 -2.55 1.44
N TRP A 244 17.00 -2.81 0.20
CA TRP A 244 15.64 -2.52 -0.24
C TRP A 244 14.57 -3.19 0.63
N LEU A 245 14.78 -4.47 0.96
CA LEU A 245 13.81 -5.25 1.75
C LEU A 245 13.75 -4.77 3.20
N GLU A 246 14.87 -4.25 3.70
CA GLU A 246 15.03 -3.60 4.99
C GLU A 246 14.44 -2.18 5.01
N GLY A 247 14.13 -1.62 3.83
CA GLY A 247 13.56 -0.29 3.65
C GLY A 247 14.59 0.83 3.74
N GLU A 248 15.86 0.54 3.44
CA GLU A 248 16.98 1.49 3.51
C GLU A 248 17.29 2.15 2.15
N MET A 249 16.99 1.44 1.05
CA MET A 249 17.21 1.90 -0.31
C MET A 249 16.36 3.13 -0.64
N GLN A 250 16.99 4.16 -1.22
CA GLN A 250 16.30 5.25 -1.89
C GLN A 250 16.26 4.93 -3.38
N TRP A 251 15.05 4.87 -3.93
CA TRP A 251 14.85 4.55 -5.34
C TRP A 251 14.92 5.86 -6.13
N ASP A 252 16.13 6.21 -6.56
CA ASP A 252 16.43 7.43 -7.33
C ASP A 252 16.55 7.13 -8.84
#